data_AF-A0A538TLN0-F1
#
_entry.id   AF-A0A538TLN0-F1
#
_cell.length_a   1.000
_cell.length_b   1.000
_cell.length_c   1.000
_cell.angle_alpha   90.00
_cell.angle_beta   90.00
_cell.angle_gamma   90.00
#
_symmetry.space_group_name_H-M   'P 1'
#
loop_
_entity.id
_entity.type
_entity.pdbx_description
1 polymer ?
#
loop_
_entity_poly.entity_id
_entity_poly.type
_entity_poly.pdbx_seq_one_letter_code
_entity_poly.pdbx_strand_id
1 'polypeptide(L)'
;MNSVSAMAKAAIRCIEVERYRGMTSPWVSARGKPGPQTSSLVPVRSPGRHHVTWEAGRCRTRRPRMAASCKLHEASGDCAGSGMALRISRAASLVCAAGSRGAALSPRPVRRHSPRMKTLARPSDKAEILRRLRRVHPGSHRGWGRMSAHQMVCHLADSFRMATGQRPARSDTSLFKRTLLKWVVLYAPLRWPAGIRTSPEIDQEVGGTPPVEFTADVAQLETLIELVTLQMGSLDGRPHPLFGRMSDAAWLRWSYVHMDHHLRQFGA
;
A
#
# COMPACT_ATOMS: atom_id res chain seq x y z
N MET A 1 -26.76 0.48 -19.42
CA MET A 1 -25.61 0.40 -18.48
C MET A 1 -25.26 -1.04 -18.03
N ASN A 2 -25.84 -2.09 -18.63
CA ASN A 2 -25.75 -3.44 -18.06
C ASN A 2 -24.66 -4.34 -18.69
N SER A 3 -24.29 -4.13 -19.96
CA SER A 3 -23.33 -5.01 -20.66
C SER A 3 -21.88 -4.79 -20.23
N VAL A 4 -21.43 -3.54 -20.08
CA VAL A 4 -20.06 -3.21 -19.65
C VAL A 4 -19.79 -3.65 -18.21
N SER A 5 -20.78 -3.53 -17.32
CA SER A 5 -20.66 -4.01 -15.93
C SER A 5 -20.59 -5.54 -15.87
N ALA A 6 -21.38 -6.25 -16.69
CA ALA A 6 -21.36 -7.70 -16.76
C ALA A 6 -20.03 -8.23 -17.32
N MET A 7 -19.53 -7.64 -18.41
CA MET A 7 -18.24 -8.02 -19.00
C MET A 7 -17.06 -7.69 -18.07
N ALA A 8 -17.10 -6.57 -17.35
CA ALA A 8 -16.08 -6.23 -16.37
C ALA A 8 -16.08 -7.17 -15.16
N LYS A 9 -17.27 -7.51 -14.62
CA LYS A 9 -17.39 -8.52 -13.56
C LYS A 9 -16.92 -9.90 -14.03
N ALA A 10 -17.25 -10.28 -15.27
CA ALA A 10 -16.79 -11.52 -15.87
C ALA A 10 -15.27 -11.55 -16.10
N ALA A 11 -14.68 -10.45 -16.57
CA ALA A 11 -13.22 -10.33 -16.75
C ALA A 11 -12.45 -10.47 -15.43
N ILE A 12 -12.97 -9.89 -14.33
CA ILE A 12 -12.37 -10.04 -13.01
C ILE A 12 -12.59 -11.47 -12.46
N ARG A 13 -13.76 -12.08 -12.69
CA ARG A 13 -14.04 -13.47 -12.30
C ARG A 13 -13.24 -14.50 -13.11
N CYS A 14 -12.86 -14.19 -14.35
CA CYS A 14 -12.07 -15.08 -15.21
C CYS A 14 -10.67 -15.38 -14.62
N ILE A 15 -10.12 -14.46 -13.82
CA ILE A 15 -8.87 -14.66 -13.05
C ILE A 15 -8.99 -15.88 -12.11
N GLU A 16 -10.19 -16.17 -11.61
CA GLU A 16 -10.46 -17.27 -10.68
C GLU A 16 -10.48 -18.63 -11.40
N VAL A 17 -10.98 -18.68 -12.64
CA VAL A 17 -11.15 -19.92 -13.41
C VAL A 17 -9.84 -20.38 -14.05
N GLU A 18 -9.03 -19.44 -14.55
CA GLU A 18 -7.79 -19.77 -15.27
C GLU A 18 -6.68 -20.30 -14.34
N ARG A 19 -6.71 -19.92 -13.05
CA ARG A 19 -5.85 -20.49 -12.00
C ARG A 19 -6.24 -21.92 -11.60
N TYR A 20 -7.45 -22.38 -11.92
CA TYR A 20 -7.95 -23.72 -11.59
C TYR A 20 -7.53 -24.79 -12.61
N ARG A 21 -7.26 -24.42 -13.87
CA ARG A 21 -6.82 -25.36 -14.92
C ARG A 21 -5.35 -25.80 -14.81
N GLY A 22 -4.55 -25.10 -13.99
CA GLY A 22 -3.13 -25.43 -13.78
C GLY A 22 -2.83 -26.22 -12.50
N MET A 23 -3.84 -26.56 -11.68
CA MET A 23 -3.64 -27.17 -10.35
C MET A 23 -4.29 -28.55 -10.17
N THR A 24 -4.89 -29.15 -11.21
CA THR A 24 -5.37 -30.53 -11.15
C THR A 24 -4.33 -31.49 -11.71
N SER A 25 -3.38 -31.90 -10.87
CA SER A 25 -2.66 -33.17 -11.02
C SER A 25 -2.84 -33.99 -9.74
N PRO A 26 -2.94 -35.33 -9.84
CA PRO A 26 -3.58 -36.15 -8.83
C PRO A 26 -2.62 -36.52 -7.71
N TRP A 27 -2.93 -36.10 -6.49
CA TRP A 27 -2.37 -36.72 -5.30
C TRP A 27 -3.02 -38.10 -5.13
N VAL A 28 -2.34 -39.14 -5.63
CA VAL A 28 -2.62 -40.52 -5.24
C VAL A 28 -2.02 -40.73 -3.85
N SER A 29 -2.91 -40.96 -2.89
CA SER A 29 -2.60 -41.32 -1.51
C SER A 29 -2.03 -42.74 -1.45
N ALA A 30 -0.73 -42.88 -1.15
CA ALA A 30 -0.14 -44.16 -0.78
C ALA A 30 -0.02 -44.24 0.75
N ARG A 31 -1.03 -44.84 1.39
CA ARG A 31 -0.94 -45.35 2.77
C ARG A 31 -0.17 -46.66 2.74
N GLY A 32 1.09 -46.66 3.21
CA GLY A 32 1.88 -47.86 3.47
C GLY A 32 2.02 -48.11 4.97
N LYS A 33 1.59 -49.29 5.44
CA LYS A 33 1.74 -49.79 6.82
C LYS A 33 3.22 -50.10 7.15
N PRO A 34 3.64 -50.09 8.44
CA PRO A 34 5.01 -50.44 8.82
C PRO A 34 5.19 -51.98 8.85
N GLY A 35 6.28 -52.45 8.22
CA GLY A 35 6.77 -53.84 8.29
C GLY A 35 8.13 -53.90 9.00
N PRO A 36 8.52 -55.07 9.54
CA PRO A 36 9.50 -55.18 10.61
C PRO A 36 10.95 -55.10 10.15
N GLN A 37 11.79 -54.68 11.10
CA GLN A 37 13.23 -54.51 10.95
C GLN A 37 13.94 -55.83 10.67
N THR A 38 14.84 -55.82 9.69
CA THR A 38 15.95 -56.78 9.61
C THR A 38 17.26 -56.03 9.39
N SER A 39 18.21 -56.35 10.26
CA SER A 39 19.58 -55.87 10.27
C SER A 39 20.37 -56.49 9.12
N SER A 40 21.09 -55.69 8.35
CA SER A 40 22.24 -56.17 7.58
C SER A 40 23.24 -55.03 7.38
N LEU A 41 24.39 -55.20 8.01
CA LEU A 41 25.57 -54.36 7.90
C LEU A 41 26.29 -54.66 6.59
N VAL A 42 26.53 -53.64 5.77
CA VAL A 42 27.57 -53.66 4.71
C VAL A 42 28.28 -52.31 4.71
N PRO A 43 29.62 -52.26 4.72
CA PRO A 43 30.38 -51.02 4.85
C PRO A 43 30.57 -50.34 3.49
N VAL A 44 30.31 -49.03 3.40
CA VAL A 44 30.69 -48.21 2.25
C VAL A 44 31.58 -47.06 2.71
N ARG A 45 32.73 -46.97 2.03
CA ARG A 45 33.86 -46.06 2.22
C ARG A 45 33.46 -44.59 2.16
N SER A 46 33.99 -43.81 3.10
CA SER A 46 33.95 -42.34 3.12
C SER A 46 34.87 -41.72 2.07
N PRO A 47 34.45 -40.65 1.37
CA PRO A 47 35.37 -39.71 0.74
C PRO A 47 35.53 -38.42 1.57
N GLY A 48 36.80 -38.07 1.80
CA GLY A 48 37.37 -36.71 1.79
C GLY A 48 36.61 -35.57 2.48
N ARG A 49 37.03 -35.26 3.71
CA ARG A 49 36.81 -33.95 4.35
C ARG A 49 37.79 -32.94 3.74
N HIS A 50 37.28 -31.92 3.05
CA HIS A 50 38.02 -30.69 2.79
C HIS A 50 37.91 -29.78 4.01
N HIS A 51 39.02 -29.63 4.74
CA HIS A 51 39.22 -28.60 5.74
C HIS A 51 39.43 -27.25 5.04
N VAL A 52 38.60 -26.26 5.36
CA VAL A 52 38.86 -24.84 5.07
C VAL A 52 39.07 -24.16 6.42
N THR A 53 40.31 -23.81 6.71
CA THR A 53 40.69 -22.96 7.84
C THR A 53 40.62 -21.50 7.41
N TRP A 54 39.91 -20.66 8.17
CA TRP A 54 40.02 -19.20 8.06
C TRP A 54 40.78 -18.69 9.29
N GLU A 55 42.01 -18.25 9.07
CA GLU A 55 42.83 -17.54 10.05
C GLU A 55 42.49 -16.05 10.06
N ALA A 56 42.49 -15.50 11.28
CA ALA A 56 42.28 -14.10 11.60
C ALA A 56 43.46 -13.22 11.14
N GLY A 57 43.19 -12.03 10.61
CA GLY A 57 44.25 -11.13 10.16
C GLY A 57 43.84 -9.68 9.90
N ARG A 58 43.87 -8.88 10.98
CA ARG A 58 44.28 -7.45 11.03
C ARG A 58 43.47 -6.39 10.26
N CYS A 59 42.63 -5.69 11.03
CA CYS A 59 42.19 -4.32 10.76
C CYS A 59 43.35 -3.34 11.05
N ARG A 60 43.78 -2.54 10.05
CA ARG A 60 44.72 -1.42 10.23
C ARG A 60 43.97 -0.10 10.13
N THR A 61 44.12 0.68 11.19
CA THR A 61 43.69 2.07 11.36
C THR A 61 44.46 3.02 10.45
N ARG A 62 43.77 4.01 9.87
CA ARG A 62 44.37 5.31 9.49
C ARG A 62 43.37 6.44 9.70
N ARG A 63 43.63 7.26 10.72
CA ARG A 63 43.18 8.66 10.85
C ARG A 63 44.32 9.58 10.39
N PRO A 64 44.00 10.76 9.87
CA PRO A 64 44.54 12.04 10.37
C PRO A 64 43.37 13.00 10.71
N ARG A 65 43.28 13.66 11.88
CA ARG A 65 43.90 14.96 12.30
C ARG A 65 43.75 16.04 11.21
N MET A 66 43.17 17.24 11.39
CA MET A 66 43.01 18.13 12.55
C MET A 66 41.84 19.13 12.40
N ALA A 67 41.40 19.66 13.56
CA ALA A 67 41.04 21.04 13.91
C ALA A 67 39.99 21.86 13.10
N ALA A 68 38.96 22.37 13.79
CA ALA A 68 38.78 23.82 14.00
C ALA A 68 37.60 24.14 14.95
N SER A 69 37.94 24.86 16.02
CA SER A 69 37.19 25.83 16.83
C SER A 69 35.69 25.71 17.11
N CYS A 70 35.43 25.56 18.41
CA CYS A 70 34.25 25.98 19.13
C CYS A 70 34.17 27.53 19.18
N LYS A 71 33.01 28.11 18.87
CA LYS A 71 32.59 29.42 19.37
C LYS A 71 31.13 29.31 19.79
N LEU A 72 30.95 29.22 21.11
CA LEU A 72 29.71 29.53 21.80
C LEU A 72 29.53 31.05 21.78
N HIS A 73 28.34 31.50 21.43
CA HIS A 73 27.86 32.83 21.80
C HIS A 73 26.53 32.64 22.49
N GLU A 74 26.54 32.82 23.80
CA GLU A 74 25.36 33.16 24.59
C GLU A 74 24.91 34.57 24.20
N ALA A 75 23.60 34.76 24.05
CA ALA A 75 22.96 36.06 24.16
C ALA A 75 21.54 35.83 24.67
N SER A 76 21.42 35.97 25.99
CA SER A 76 20.19 36.20 26.75
C SER A 76 19.58 37.57 26.39
N GLY A 77 18.26 37.69 26.49
CA GLY A 77 17.54 38.94 26.29
C GLY A 77 16.03 38.79 26.39
N ASP A 78 15.52 38.72 27.61
CA ASP A 78 14.13 39.06 27.94
C ASP A 78 13.89 40.57 27.73
N CYS A 79 12.71 40.95 27.23
CA CYS A 79 12.03 42.17 27.66
C CYS A 79 10.54 42.12 27.29
N ALA A 80 9.72 42.23 28.33
CA ALA A 80 8.29 42.47 28.30
C ALA A 80 7.95 43.91 27.88
N GLY A 81 6.69 44.16 27.51
CA GLY A 81 6.16 45.53 27.50
C GLY A 81 4.86 45.72 26.72
N SER A 82 3.75 45.88 27.46
CA SER A 82 2.56 46.73 27.24
C SER A 82 2.29 47.28 25.83
N GLY A 83 1.10 47.17 25.25
CA GLY A 83 -0.20 47.47 25.85
C GLY A 83 -0.71 48.79 25.27
N MET A 84 -1.83 48.79 24.55
CA MET A 84 -2.71 49.95 24.49
C MET A 84 -4.11 49.54 24.03
N ALA A 85 -5.06 49.64 24.96
CA ALA A 85 -6.47 49.72 24.66
C ALA A 85 -6.81 51.13 24.16
N LEU A 86 -7.68 51.24 23.16
CA LEU A 86 -8.44 52.46 22.94
C LEU A 86 -9.91 52.11 22.65
N ARG A 87 -10.76 52.61 23.53
CA ARG A 87 -12.23 52.64 23.46
C ARG A 87 -12.70 53.70 22.43
N ILE A 88 -14.03 53.82 22.33
CA ILE A 88 -14.83 54.95 21.78
C ILE A 88 -15.18 54.71 20.29
N SER A 89 -16.43 54.73 19.79
CA SER A 89 -17.68 55.31 20.27
C SER A 89 -18.90 54.50 19.81
N ARG A 90 -19.95 54.53 20.65
CA ARG A 90 -21.34 54.27 20.25
C ARG A 90 -21.81 55.42 19.34
N ALA A 91 -22.45 55.09 18.23
CA ALA A 91 -23.42 55.97 17.57
C ALA A 91 -24.66 55.12 17.25
N ALA A 92 -25.75 55.44 17.94
CA ALA A 92 -27.08 54.95 17.64
C ALA A 92 -27.69 55.87 16.58
N SER A 93 -28.18 55.28 15.49
CA SER A 93 -29.15 55.92 14.61
C SER A 93 -30.24 54.91 14.27
N LEU A 94 -31.43 55.16 14.82
CA LEU A 94 -32.71 54.61 14.43
C LEU A 94 -33.20 55.40 13.21
N VAL A 95 -33.44 54.76 12.06
CA VAL A 95 -34.45 55.23 11.07
C VAL A 95 -34.98 54.06 10.23
N CYS A 96 -36.31 53.94 10.25
CA CYS A 96 -37.29 53.41 9.29
C CYS A 96 -37.19 51.99 8.71
N ALA A 97 -38.24 51.23 9.03
CA ALA A 97 -38.75 50.14 8.21
C ALA A 97 -39.30 50.66 6.87
N ALA A 98 -38.95 49.98 5.77
CA ALA A 98 -39.67 50.02 4.50
C ALA A 98 -39.58 48.63 3.84
N GLY A 99 -40.69 48.23 3.24
CA GLY A 99 -41.01 46.84 2.91
C GLY A 99 -40.21 46.20 1.76
N SER A 100 -40.25 44.87 1.81
CA SER A 100 -40.41 43.94 0.69
C SER A 100 -39.55 44.16 -0.55
N ARG A 101 -38.45 43.39 -0.65
CA ARG A 101 -38.04 42.78 -1.92
C ARG A 101 -37.60 41.35 -1.64
N GLY A 102 -38.28 40.40 -2.30
CA GLY A 102 -37.94 38.99 -2.23
C GLY A 102 -36.48 38.79 -2.59
N ALA A 103 -35.73 38.18 -1.66
CA ALA A 103 -34.40 37.69 -1.94
C ALA A 103 -34.54 36.59 -2.99
N ALA A 104 -34.25 36.92 -4.24
CA ALA A 104 -34.00 35.93 -5.26
C ALA A 104 -32.85 35.05 -4.75
N LEU A 105 -33.17 33.83 -4.33
CA LEU A 105 -32.20 32.79 -4.04
C LEU A 105 -31.47 32.53 -5.35
N SER A 106 -30.36 33.24 -5.56
CA SER A 106 -29.44 32.92 -6.65
C SER A 106 -29.03 31.46 -6.44
N PRO A 107 -29.33 30.54 -7.37
CA PRO A 107 -28.88 29.16 -7.23
C PRO A 107 -27.36 29.20 -7.15
N ARG A 108 -26.82 28.83 -5.99
CA ARG A 108 -25.37 28.61 -5.85
C ARG A 108 -25.00 27.63 -6.94
N PRO A 109 -23.98 27.92 -7.77
CA PRO A 109 -23.54 26.95 -8.75
C PRO A 109 -23.10 25.71 -7.98
N VAL A 110 -23.94 24.67 -8.00
CA VAL A 110 -23.55 23.34 -7.57
C VAL A 110 -22.49 22.95 -8.57
N ARG A 111 -21.22 23.18 -8.22
CA ARG A 111 -20.09 22.61 -8.93
C ARG A 111 -20.29 21.10 -8.86
N ARG A 112 -20.95 20.55 -9.88
CA ARG A 112 -20.93 19.12 -10.19
C ARG A 112 -19.48 18.84 -10.54
N HIS A 113 -18.69 18.53 -9.52
CA HIS A 113 -17.37 17.96 -9.72
C HIS A 113 -17.64 16.62 -10.38
N SER A 114 -17.52 16.55 -11.70
CA SER A 114 -17.25 15.29 -12.37
C SER A 114 -16.09 14.67 -11.60
N PRO A 115 -16.28 13.53 -10.90
CA PRO A 115 -15.24 13.04 -10.03
C PRO A 115 -14.07 12.65 -10.92
N ARG A 116 -13.02 13.48 -10.93
CA ARG A 116 -11.74 13.10 -11.52
C ARG A 116 -11.32 11.81 -10.82
N MET A 117 -10.97 10.78 -11.58
CA MET A 117 -10.62 9.48 -11.00
C MET A 117 -9.47 9.62 -10.02
N LYS A 118 -9.66 9.16 -8.79
CA LYS A 118 -8.73 9.35 -7.68
C LYS A 118 -7.40 8.61 -7.88
N THR A 119 -6.30 9.18 -7.41
CA THR A 119 -4.96 8.61 -7.55
C THR A 119 -4.05 9.10 -6.43
N LEU A 120 -3.06 8.29 -6.00
CA LEU A 120 -2.09 8.73 -5.00
C LEU A 120 -1.19 9.88 -5.48
N ALA A 121 -1.15 10.17 -6.78
CA ALA A 121 -0.47 11.36 -7.32
C ALA A 121 -1.11 12.68 -6.85
N ARG A 122 -2.38 12.67 -6.40
CA ARG A 122 -3.03 13.88 -5.89
C ARG A 122 -2.86 13.96 -4.36
N PRO A 123 -2.34 15.09 -3.83
CA PRO A 123 -2.17 15.26 -2.39
C PRO A 123 -3.45 15.03 -1.58
N SER A 124 -4.61 15.49 -2.08
CA SER A 124 -5.90 15.31 -1.40
C SER A 124 -6.33 13.83 -1.31
N ASP A 125 -6.14 13.07 -2.39
CA ASP A 125 -6.53 11.66 -2.47
C ASP A 125 -5.58 10.81 -1.59
N LYS A 126 -4.29 11.15 -1.59
CA LYS A 126 -3.29 10.54 -0.69
C LYS A 126 -3.62 10.82 0.79
N ALA A 127 -3.91 12.08 1.14
CA ALA A 127 -4.26 12.46 2.51
C ALA A 127 -5.54 11.75 2.98
N GLU A 128 -6.52 11.55 2.10
CA GLU A 128 -7.70 10.72 2.39
C GLU A 128 -7.31 9.28 2.72
N ILE A 129 -6.46 8.64 1.91
CA ILE A 129 -6.01 7.26 2.15
C ILE A 129 -5.26 7.14 3.48
N LEU A 130 -4.33 8.05 3.78
CA LEU A 130 -3.58 8.05 5.04
C LEU A 130 -4.51 8.25 6.25
N ARG A 131 -5.47 9.18 6.17
CA ARG A 131 -6.47 9.36 7.23
C ARG A 131 -7.30 8.12 7.47
N ARG A 132 -7.69 7.40 6.41
CA ARG A 132 -8.45 6.15 6.52
C ARG A 132 -7.60 5.03 7.13
N LEU A 133 -6.34 4.89 6.69
CA LEU A 133 -5.39 3.93 7.26
C LEU A 133 -5.25 4.09 8.77
N ARG A 134 -5.11 5.34 9.26
CA ARG A 134 -4.99 5.65 10.70
C ARG A 134 -6.23 5.32 11.54
N ARG A 135 -7.37 5.02 10.92
CA ARG A 135 -8.59 4.56 11.61
C ARG A 135 -8.64 3.04 11.79
N VAL A 136 -7.79 2.30 11.07
CA VAL A 136 -7.66 0.85 11.23
C VAL A 136 -6.90 0.57 12.52
N HIS A 137 -7.37 -0.40 13.29
CA HIS A 137 -6.74 -0.88 14.52
C HIS A 137 -6.74 -2.42 14.52
N PRO A 138 -5.99 -3.10 15.43
CA PRO A 138 -5.90 -4.56 15.43
C PRO A 138 -7.26 -5.27 15.54
N GLY A 139 -8.22 -4.65 16.23
CA GLY A 139 -9.59 -5.15 16.39
C GLY A 139 -10.56 -4.77 15.26
N SER A 140 -10.11 -4.11 14.19
CA SER A 140 -11.00 -3.78 13.07
C SER A 140 -11.52 -5.05 12.41
N HIS A 141 -12.83 -5.22 12.38
CA HIS A 141 -13.47 -6.39 11.79
C HIS A 141 -13.47 -6.31 10.26
N ARG A 142 -13.11 -7.42 9.60
CA ARG A 142 -13.20 -7.54 8.14
C ARG A 142 -14.65 -7.74 7.70
N GLY A 143 -15.08 -7.02 6.68
CA GLY A 143 -16.37 -7.21 6.00
C GLY A 143 -16.35 -8.31 4.96
N TRP A 144 -15.18 -8.68 4.42
CA TRP A 144 -15.00 -9.84 3.55
C TRP A 144 -13.56 -10.36 3.60
N GLY A 145 -13.31 -11.50 2.96
CA GLY A 145 -11.98 -12.12 2.89
C GLY A 145 -11.55 -12.79 4.20
N ARG A 146 -10.26 -13.15 4.26
CA ARG A 146 -9.68 -13.92 5.37
C ARG A 146 -8.66 -13.14 6.21
N MET A 147 -7.97 -12.16 5.61
CA MET A 147 -6.93 -11.39 6.31
C MET A 147 -7.47 -10.69 7.56
N SER A 148 -6.70 -10.70 8.63
CA SER A 148 -6.84 -9.77 9.76
C SER A 148 -6.46 -8.34 9.35
N ALA A 149 -6.80 -7.35 10.17
CA ALA A 149 -6.41 -5.96 9.93
C ALA A 149 -4.89 -5.80 9.86
N HIS A 150 -4.16 -6.50 10.73
CA HIS A 150 -2.70 -6.48 10.76
C HIS A 150 -2.09 -7.13 9.50
N GLN A 151 -2.59 -8.29 9.09
CA GLN A 151 -2.19 -8.92 7.83
C GLN A 151 -2.46 -8.02 6.61
N MET A 152 -3.59 -7.30 6.60
CA MET A 152 -3.91 -6.35 5.54
C MET A 152 -2.90 -5.20 5.44
N VAL A 153 -2.44 -4.66 6.57
CA VAL A 153 -1.40 -3.61 6.59
C VAL A 153 -0.09 -4.14 5.98
N CYS A 154 0.36 -5.32 6.40
CA CYS A 154 1.57 -5.95 5.84
C CYS A 154 1.42 -6.27 4.34
N HIS A 155 0.24 -6.74 3.92
CA HIS A 155 -0.08 -7.01 2.52
C HIS A 155 0.00 -5.76 1.63
N LEU A 156 -0.54 -4.63 2.10
CA LEU A 156 -0.42 -3.36 1.40
C LEU A 156 1.04 -2.91 1.33
N ALA A 157 1.81 -3.04 2.42
CA ALA A 157 3.23 -2.68 2.45
C ALA A 157 4.01 -3.52 1.43
N ASP A 158 3.76 -4.82 1.36
CA ASP A 158 4.36 -5.73 0.38
C ASP A 158 4.01 -5.38 -1.06
N SER A 159 2.80 -4.88 -1.28
CA SER A 159 2.34 -4.43 -2.58
C SER A 159 3.07 -3.16 -3.05
N PHE A 160 3.41 -2.24 -2.13
CA PHE A 160 4.27 -1.11 -2.44
C PHE A 160 5.73 -1.53 -2.66
N ARG A 161 6.27 -2.47 -1.88
CA ARG A 161 7.60 -3.04 -2.12
C ARG A 161 7.69 -3.73 -3.47
N MET A 162 6.61 -4.39 -3.90
CA MET A 162 6.52 -4.97 -5.24
C MET A 162 6.57 -3.89 -6.32
N ALA A 163 5.83 -2.79 -6.14
CA ALA A 163 5.86 -1.66 -7.08
C ALA A 163 7.26 -1.06 -7.23
N THR A 164 8.01 -0.94 -6.12
CA THR A 164 9.39 -0.42 -6.11
C THR A 164 10.46 -1.46 -6.43
N GLY A 165 10.07 -2.72 -6.72
CA GLY A 165 11.01 -3.81 -7.02
C GLY A 165 11.79 -4.34 -5.81
N GLN A 166 11.50 -3.87 -4.60
CA GLN A 166 12.06 -4.38 -3.34
C GLN A 166 11.53 -5.77 -2.98
N ARG A 167 10.40 -6.18 -3.55
CA ARG A 167 9.82 -7.50 -3.39
C ARG A 167 9.56 -8.13 -4.76
N PRO A 168 10.28 -9.20 -5.14
CA PRO A 168 10.01 -9.89 -6.38
C PRO A 168 8.65 -10.61 -6.31
N ALA A 169 7.92 -10.62 -7.42
CA ALA A 169 6.68 -11.37 -7.55
C ALA A 169 6.67 -12.06 -8.91
N ARG A 170 6.19 -13.31 -8.94
CA ARG A 170 6.12 -14.07 -10.19
C ARG A 170 5.18 -13.39 -11.17
N SER A 171 5.65 -13.20 -12.39
CA SER A 171 4.83 -12.70 -13.49
C SER A 171 3.73 -13.72 -13.85
N ASP A 172 2.48 -13.26 -13.83
CA ASP A 172 1.29 -13.99 -14.28
C ASP A 172 0.46 -13.06 -15.17
N THR A 173 1.10 -12.56 -16.23
CA THR A 173 0.52 -11.61 -17.16
C THR A 173 0.19 -12.28 -18.49
N SER A 174 -0.88 -11.83 -19.15
CA SER A 174 -1.30 -12.29 -20.48
C SER A 174 -1.71 -11.09 -21.34
N LEU A 175 -1.86 -11.27 -22.65
CA LEU A 175 -2.32 -10.19 -23.55
C LEU A 175 -3.66 -9.62 -23.07
N PHE A 176 -4.63 -10.49 -22.75
CA PHE A 176 -5.92 -10.10 -22.16
C PHE A 176 -5.77 -9.25 -20.90
N LYS A 177 -4.88 -9.66 -19.98
CA LYS A 177 -4.63 -8.93 -18.73
C LYS A 177 -4.06 -7.52 -18.99
N ARG A 178 -3.16 -7.40 -19.97
CA ARG A 178 -2.48 -6.14 -20.34
C ARG A 178 -3.35 -5.18 -21.13
N THR A 179 -4.22 -5.68 -22.03
CA THR A 179 -4.97 -4.87 -22.99
C THR A 179 -6.42 -4.59 -22.60
N LEU A 180 -7.05 -5.43 -21.75
CA LEU A 180 -8.43 -5.22 -21.31
C LEU A 180 -8.55 -5.13 -19.79
N LEU A 181 -8.10 -6.17 -19.07
CA LEU A 181 -8.32 -6.25 -17.62
C LEU A 181 -7.71 -5.07 -16.87
N LYS A 182 -6.48 -4.65 -17.23
CA LYS A 182 -5.82 -3.47 -16.67
C LYS A 182 -6.72 -2.24 -16.73
N TRP A 183 -7.35 -1.98 -17.89
CA TRP A 183 -8.19 -0.80 -18.06
C TRP A 183 -9.48 -0.87 -17.25
N VAL A 184 -10.09 -2.06 -17.20
CA VAL A 184 -11.28 -2.29 -16.35
C VAL A 184 -10.94 -2.09 -14.88
N VAL A 185 -9.87 -2.71 -14.39
CA VAL A 185 -9.47 -2.69 -12.98
C VAL A 185 -9.07 -1.29 -12.52
N LEU A 186 -8.34 -0.52 -13.34
CA LEU A 186 -7.87 0.81 -12.96
C LEU A 186 -8.91 1.90 -13.23
N TYR A 187 -9.71 1.81 -14.29
CA TYR A 187 -10.43 2.97 -14.83
C TYR A 187 -11.92 2.78 -15.02
N ALA A 188 -12.46 1.56 -14.93
CA ALA A 188 -13.91 1.40 -14.87
C ALA A 188 -14.44 1.93 -13.52
N PRO A 189 -15.63 2.55 -13.49
CA PRO A 189 -16.27 3.03 -12.25
C PRO A 189 -16.88 1.87 -11.45
N LEU A 190 -16.09 0.81 -11.23
CA LEU A 190 -16.51 -0.42 -10.56
C LEU A 190 -15.65 -0.62 -9.31
N ARG A 191 -16.29 -1.05 -8.22
CA ARG A 191 -15.57 -1.52 -7.05
C ARG A 191 -14.97 -2.88 -7.36
N TRP A 192 -13.71 -3.07 -6.96
CA TRP A 192 -13.08 -4.38 -7.02
C TRP A 192 -13.91 -5.38 -6.19
N PRO A 193 -14.25 -6.55 -6.76
CA PRO A 193 -15.03 -7.56 -6.06
C PRO A 193 -14.31 -8.07 -4.82
N ALA A 194 -15.08 -8.52 -3.84
CA ALA A 194 -14.54 -9.20 -2.68
C ALA A 194 -13.91 -10.55 -3.06
N GLY A 195 -12.90 -10.97 -2.30
CA GLY A 195 -12.34 -12.33 -2.41
C GLY A 195 -11.38 -12.56 -3.57
N ILE A 196 -10.85 -11.50 -4.20
CA ILE A 196 -9.78 -11.64 -5.20
C ILE A 196 -8.59 -12.31 -4.52
N ARG A 197 -8.13 -13.43 -5.08
CA ARG A 197 -6.97 -14.15 -4.55
C ARG A 197 -5.71 -13.33 -4.75
N THR A 198 -4.97 -13.19 -3.66
CA THR A 198 -3.64 -12.59 -3.64
C THR A 198 -2.60 -13.50 -4.31
N SER A 199 -1.49 -12.93 -4.77
CA SER A 199 -0.33 -13.73 -5.19
C SER A 199 0.38 -14.30 -3.95
N PRO A 200 0.94 -15.52 -4.01
CA PRO A 200 1.57 -16.15 -2.83
C PRO A 200 2.65 -15.27 -2.17
N GLU A 201 3.37 -14.48 -2.96
CA GLU A 201 4.48 -13.65 -2.50
C GLU A 201 4.05 -12.50 -1.60
N ILE A 202 2.78 -12.09 -1.63
CA ILE A 202 2.24 -11.00 -0.79
C ILE A 202 1.05 -11.47 0.06
N ASP A 203 0.90 -12.80 0.20
CA ASP A 203 -0.07 -13.46 1.07
C ASP A 203 0.57 -13.80 2.42
N GLN A 204 0.05 -13.21 3.49
CA GLN A 204 0.67 -13.27 4.83
C GLN A 204 0.59 -14.64 5.51
N GLU A 205 -0.17 -15.57 4.95
CA GLU A 205 -0.21 -16.97 5.42
C GLU A 205 0.73 -17.89 4.60
N VAL A 206 1.37 -17.38 3.54
CA VAL A 206 2.16 -18.20 2.61
C VAL A 206 3.58 -17.67 2.42
N GLY A 207 3.72 -16.50 1.82
CA GLY A 207 5.02 -15.94 1.42
C GLY A 207 5.18 -14.46 1.70
N GLY A 208 4.13 -13.80 2.22
CA GLY A 208 4.09 -12.40 2.65
C GLY A 208 4.92 -12.11 3.90
N THR A 209 5.15 -10.83 4.19
CA THR A 209 5.76 -10.40 5.47
C THR A 209 4.83 -10.59 6.67
N PRO A 210 5.11 -11.54 7.59
CA PRO A 210 4.22 -11.82 8.70
C PRO A 210 4.05 -10.58 9.60
N PRO A 211 2.87 -10.38 10.20
CA PRO A 211 2.63 -9.27 11.11
C PRO A 211 3.50 -9.38 12.37
N VAL A 212 4.11 -8.27 12.82
CA VAL A 212 4.97 -8.25 14.02
C VAL A 212 4.41 -7.30 15.07
N GLU A 213 4.41 -6.00 14.79
CA GLU A 213 3.86 -4.97 15.68
C GLU A 213 3.04 -4.00 14.87
N PHE A 214 1.77 -3.85 15.23
CA PHE A 214 0.78 -3.17 14.39
C PHE A 214 1.15 -1.72 14.11
N THR A 215 1.61 -0.98 15.11
CA THR A 215 1.93 0.45 15.00
C THR A 215 3.14 0.67 14.07
N ALA A 216 4.18 -0.15 14.22
CA ALA A 216 5.38 -0.15 13.40
C ALA A 216 5.07 -0.54 11.95
N ASP A 217 4.23 -1.55 11.75
CA ASP A 217 3.81 -1.99 10.41
C ASP A 217 2.96 -0.91 9.71
N VAL A 218 2.09 -0.20 10.44
CA VAL A 218 1.37 0.97 9.93
C VAL A 218 2.33 2.11 9.56
N ALA A 219 3.26 2.46 10.44
CA ALA A 219 4.26 3.51 10.16
C ALA A 219 5.13 3.17 8.95
N GLN A 220 5.48 1.89 8.78
CA GLN A 220 6.22 1.41 7.62
C GLN A 220 5.40 1.52 6.34
N LEU A 221 4.11 1.18 6.37
CA LEU A 221 3.20 1.37 5.24
C LEU A 221 3.06 2.86 4.87
N GLU A 222 2.92 3.75 5.85
CA GLU A 222 2.91 5.20 5.59
C GLU A 222 4.18 5.66 4.89
N THR A 223 5.35 5.21 5.36
CA THR A 223 6.65 5.51 4.76
C THR A 223 6.75 5.02 3.30
N LEU A 224 6.23 3.82 3.01
CA LEU A 224 6.21 3.26 1.65
C LEU A 224 5.28 4.04 0.71
N ILE A 225 4.13 4.49 1.21
CA ILE A 225 3.21 5.38 0.46
C ILE A 225 3.92 6.68 0.13
N GLU A 226 4.59 7.30 1.09
CA GLU A 226 5.39 8.51 0.88
C GLU A 226 6.45 8.28 -0.20
N LEU A 227 7.28 7.25 -0.04
CA LEU A 227 8.36 6.91 -0.96
C LEU A 227 7.85 6.73 -2.40
N VAL A 228 6.79 5.94 -2.60
CA VAL A 228 6.21 5.69 -3.93
C VAL A 228 5.63 6.95 -4.56
N THR A 229 5.06 7.86 -3.76
CA THR A 229 4.51 9.12 -4.27
C THR A 229 5.57 10.18 -4.55
N LEU A 230 6.69 10.20 -3.81
CA LEU A 230 7.82 11.09 -4.09
C LEU A 230 8.63 10.63 -5.31
N GLN A 231 8.61 9.32 -5.57
CA GLN A 231 9.29 8.67 -6.69
C GLN A 231 8.55 8.78 -8.05
N MET A 232 7.65 9.75 -8.21
CA MET A 232 7.06 10.08 -9.50
C MET A 232 8.17 10.33 -10.54
N GLY A 233 8.14 9.59 -11.65
CA GLY A 233 9.19 9.53 -12.68
C GLY A 233 10.00 8.23 -12.65
N SER A 234 9.96 7.43 -11.58
CA SER A 234 10.87 6.28 -11.39
C SER A 234 10.19 4.90 -11.37
N LEU A 235 8.84 4.86 -11.42
CA LEU A 235 8.09 3.62 -11.61
C LEU A 235 7.74 3.39 -13.08
N ASP A 236 8.02 4.35 -13.96
CA ASP A 236 7.67 4.27 -15.36
C ASP A 236 8.32 3.05 -16.03
N GLY A 237 7.48 2.26 -16.71
CA GLY A 237 7.90 1.03 -17.35
C GLY A 237 8.15 -0.15 -16.40
N ARG A 238 8.05 0.02 -15.08
CA ARG A 238 8.18 -1.11 -14.13
C ARG A 238 7.05 -2.11 -14.34
N PRO A 239 7.35 -3.43 -14.38
CA PRO A 239 6.35 -4.44 -14.63
C PRO A 239 5.52 -4.74 -13.37
N HIS A 240 4.20 -4.68 -13.50
CA HIS A 240 3.25 -5.26 -12.55
C HIS A 240 3.04 -6.75 -12.88
N PRO A 241 2.98 -7.67 -11.89
CA PRO A 241 2.88 -9.11 -12.14
C PRO A 241 1.72 -9.53 -13.04
N LEU A 242 0.58 -8.86 -12.94
CA LEU A 242 -0.60 -9.12 -13.79
C LEU A 242 -0.65 -8.26 -15.04
N PHE A 243 -0.21 -6.99 -14.96
CA PHE A 243 -0.52 -5.97 -15.96
C PHE A 243 0.65 -5.63 -16.87
N GLY A 244 1.81 -6.25 -16.65
CA GLY A 244 3.04 -5.95 -17.38
C GLY A 244 3.51 -4.52 -17.08
N ARG A 245 4.25 -3.92 -18.01
CA ARG A 245 4.78 -2.56 -17.85
C ARG A 245 3.63 -1.57 -17.63
N MET A 246 3.74 -0.78 -16.56
CA MET A 246 2.81 0.30 -16.26
C MET A 246 3.56 1.63 -16.20
N SER A 247 2.86 2.72 -16.54
CA SER A 247 3.36 4.06 -16.29
C SER A 247 3.22 4.44 -14.81
N ASP A 248 3.90 5.48 -14.37
CA ASP A 248 3.75 6.02 -13.01
C ASP A 248 2.29 6.32 -12.67
N ALA A 249 1.57 6.98 -13.60
CA ALA A 249 0.17 7.33 -13.40
C ALA A 249 -0.71 6.09 -13.20
N ALA A 250 -0.41 5.00 -13.91
CA ALA A 250 -1.11 3.73 -13.77
C ALA A 250 -0.76 3.04 -12.45
N TRP A 251 0.51 3.06 -12.02
CA TRP A 251 0.94 2.57 -10.71
C TRP A 251 0.26 3.32 -9.57
N LEU A 252 0.29 4.66 -9.57
CA LEU A 252 -0.32 5.48 -8.52
C LEU A 252 -1.85 5.39 -8.51
N ARG A 253 -2.47 5.16 -9.68
CA ARG A 253 -3.89 4.84 -9.77
C ARG A 253 -4.18 3.47 -9.16
N TRP A 254 -3.41 2.45 -9.53
CA TRP A 254 -3.54 1.09 -8.99
C TRP A 254 -3.38 1.08 -7.47
N SER A 255 -2.35 1.75 -6.94
CA SER A 255 -2.12 1.86 -5.50
C SER A 255 -3.32 2.50 -4.80
N TYR A 256 -3.92 3.56 -5.36
CA TYR A 256 -5.13 4.14 -4.78
C TYR A 256 -6.29 3.15 -4.72
N VAL A 257 -6.60 2.46 -5.83
CA VAL A 257 -7.75 1.53 -5.86
C VAL A 257 -7.53 0.29 -4.99
N HIS A 258 -6.28 -0.18 -4.89
CA HIS A 258 -5.90 -1.30 -4.05
C HIS A 258 -6.01 -0.94 -2.56
N MET A 259 -5.48 0.22 -2.16
CA MET A 259 -5.67 0.78 -0.82
C MET A 259 -7.16 0.97 -0.50
N ASP A 260 -7.93 1.59 -1.40
CA ASP A 260 -9.37 1.81 -1.21
C ASP A 260 -10.13 0.49 -1.01
N HIS A 261 -9.80 -0.55 -1.79
CA HIS A 261 -10.42 -1.87 -1.66
C HIS A 261 -10.21 -2.44 -0.25
N HIS A 262 -8.97 -2.47 0.24
CA HIS A 262 -8.67 -3.03 1.55
C HIS A 262 -9.13 -2.14 2.70
N LEU A 263 -9.06 -0.82 2.59
CA LEU A 263 -9.60 0.04 3.64
C LEU A 263 -11.12 -0.11 3.78
N ARG A 264 -11.86 -0.24 2.67
CA ARG A 264 -13.30 -0.56 2.72
C ARG A 264 -13.56 -1.96 3.30
N GLN A 265 -12.65 -2.92 3.09
CA GLN A 265 -12.76 -4.25 3.71
C GLN A 265 -12.82 -4.15 5.24
N PHE A 266 -12.21 -3.12 5.84
CA PHE A 266 -12.16 -2.91 7.29
C PHE A 266 -13.01 -1.70 7.75
N GLY A 267 -13.94 -1.22 6.91
CA GLY A 267 -14.85 -0.13 7.27
C GLY A 267 -14.20 1.26 7.37
N ALA A 268 -12.97 1.42 6.89
CA ALA A 268 -12.19 2.66 6.98
C ALA A 268 -12.37 3.58 5.77
#